data_AF-A0A561SA79-F1
#
_entry.id   AF-A0A561SA79-F1
#
_cell.length_a   1.000
_cell.length_b   1.000
_cell.length_c   1.000
_cell.angle_alpha   90.00
_cell.angle_beta   90.00
_cell.angle_gamma   90.00
#
_symmetry.space_group_name_H-M   'P 1'
#
loop_
_entity.id
_entity.type
_entity.pdbx_description
1 polymer ?
#
loop_
_entity_poly.entity_id
_entity_poly.type
_entity_poly.pdbx_seq_one_letter_code
_entity_poly.pdbx_strand_id
1 'polypeptide(L)'
;MPISVTVLREMFRNLQSWRSLYEVGGPDVITGLDGQDYCIHDITHLYTASQATRANAKGQREPVLSPRQAQAIRMFLFENMLEKDVARRMGVSETNPVASYATQGLIRLLALAEQGQLALAPAGPAARAA
;
A
#
# COMPACT_ATOMS: atom_id res chain seq x y z
N MET A 1 10.66 -6.41 -5.61
CA MET A 1 10.88 -6.17 -4.17
C MET A 1 10.02 -7.16 -3.39
N PRO A 2 10.60 -8.23 -2.79
CA PRO A 2 9.82 -9.16 -1.98
C PRO A 2 9.55 -8.52 -0.61
N ILE A 3 8.47 -7.75 -0.51
CA ILE A 3 7.98 -7.21 0.77
C ILE A 3 6.86 -8.12 1.28
N SER A 4 6.88 -8.45 2.57
CA SER A 4 5.78 -9.25 3.17
C SER A 4 4.53 -8.40 3.42
N VAL A 5 3.36 -9.05 3.49
CA VAL A 5 2.09 -8.37 3.84
C VAL A 5 2.19 -7.70 5.21
N THR A 6 2.86 -8.35 6.17
CA THR A 6 3.06 -7.81 7.52
C THR A 6 3.88 -6.54 7.49
N VAL A 7 5.01 -6.53 6.77
CA VAL A 7 5.85 -5.33 6.65
C VAL A 7 5.09 -4.23 5.93
N LEU A 8 4.44 -4.52 4.79
CA LEU A 8 3.68 -3.52 4.05
C LEU A 8 2.56 -2.90 4.89
N ARG A 9 1.91 -3.69 5.75
CA ARG A 9 0.90 -3.19 6.69
C ARG A 9 1.48 -2.13 7.62
N GLU A 10 2.63 -2.41 8.24
CA GLU A 10 3.29 -1.46 9.13
C GLU A 10 3.80 -0.23 8.37
N MET A 11 4.31 -0.41 7.15
CA MET A 11 4.72 0.70 6.30
C MET A 11 3.54 1.63 5.97
N PHE A 12 2.36 1.09 5.67
CA PHE A 12 1.17 1.89 5.41
C PHE A 12 0.67 2.63 6.65
N ARG A 13 0.73 2.00 7.84
CA ARG A 13 0.41 2.66 9.11
C ARG A 13 1.32 3.85 9.43
N ASN A 14 2.60 3.72 9.09
CA ASN A 14 3.61 4.72 9.40
C ASN A 14 3.95 5.64 8.21
N LEU A 15 3.22 5.52 7.08
CA LEU A 15 3.54 6.23 5.85
C LEU A 15 3.47 7.75 6.01
N GLN A 16 2.51 8.27 6.81
CA GLN A 16 2.41 9.71 7.07
C GLN A 16 3.65 10.24 7.81
N SER A 17 4.09 9.50 8.83
CA SER A 17 5.29 9.83 9.61
C SER A 17 6.54 9.80 8.74
N TRP A 18 6.70 8.76 7.91
CA TRP A 18 7.85 8.65 7.02
C TRP A 18 7.86 9.75 5.95
N ARG A 19 6.71 10.10 5.37
CA ARG A 19 6.59 11.25 4.45
C ARG A 19 7.02 12.55 5.11
N SER A 20 6.55 12.79 6.33
CA SER A 20 6.91 13.99 7.10
C SER A 20 8.42 14.06 7.35
N LEU A 21 9.05 12.92 7.70
CA LEU A 21 10.50 12.84 7.86
C LEU A 21 11.25 13.08 6.55
N TYR A 22 10.80 12.47 5.45
CA TYR A 22 11.42 12.63 4.13
C TYR A 22 11.37 14.09 3.65
N GLU A 23 10.24 14.78 3.84
CA GLU A 23 10.07 16.19 3.44
C GLU A 23 11.05 17.15 4.14
N VAL A 24 11.53 16.81 5.33
CA VAL A 24 12.53 17.59 6.08
C VAL A 24 13.98 17.11 5.85
N GLY A 25 14.22 16.29 4.82
CA GLY A 25 15.55 15.77 4.48
C GLY A 25 15.91 14.45 5.18
N GLY A 26 14.91 13.74 5.72
CA GLY A 26 15.06 12.39 6.23
C GLY A 26 15.28 11.34 5.14
N PRO A 27 15.47 10.06 5.52
CA PRO A 27 15.85 9.01 4.59
C PRO A 27 14.71 8.65 3.63
N ASP A 28 15.05 8.47 2.35
CA ASP A 28 14.17 7.90 1.32
C ASP A 28 14.13 6.37 1.37
N VAL A 29 15.13 5.74 1.98
CA VAL A 29 15.25 4.30 2.15
C VAL A 29 15.41 3.94 3.63
N ILE A 30 14.68 2.93 4.09
CA ILE A 30 14.86 2.33 5.42
C ILE A 30 15.15 0.84 5.29
N THR A 31 16.09 0.35 6.08
CA THR A 31 16.38 -1.08 6.18
C THR A 31 15.48 -1.70 7.24
N GLY A 32 14.67 -2.69 6.84
CA GLY A 32 13.83 -3.45 7.73
C GLY A 32 14.62 -4.41 8.62
N LEU A 33 13.96 -4.95 9.65
CA LEU A 33 14.55 -5.98 10.52
C LEU A 33 14.83 -7.31 9.80
N ASP A 34 14.25 -7.49 8.62
CA ASP A 34 14.53 -8.57 7.68
C ASP A 34 15.76 -8.31 6.79
N GLY A 35 16.45 -7.19 7.00
CA GLY A 35 17.62 -6.77 6.24
C GLY A 35 17.31 -6.29 4.83
N GLN A 36 16.02 -6.07 4.49
CA GLN A 36 15.61 -5.56 3.19
C GLN A 36 15.49 -4.04 3.21
N ASP A 37 15.89 -3.41 2.11
CA ASP A 37 15.74 -1.98 1.93
C ASP A 37 14.37 -1.65 1.31
N TYR A 38 13.66 -0.72 1.94
CA TYR A 38 12.36 -0.24 1.52
C TYR A 38 12.46 1.23 1.14
N CYS A 39 11.99 1.58 -0.05
CA CYS A 39 11.99 2.94 -0.56
C CYS A 39 10.63 3.62 -0.33
N ILE A 40 10.62 4.85 0.18
CA ILE A 40 9.40 5.62 0.45
C ILE A 40 8.57 5.84 -0.82
N HIS A 41 9.24 5.99 -1.97
CA HIS A 41 8.57 6.19 -3.25
C HIS A 41 7.79 4.94 -3.68
N ASP A 42 8.34 3.74 -3.45
CA ASP A 42 7.66 2.48 -3.74
C ASP A 42 6.45 2.28 -2.84
N ILE A 43 6.61 2.52 -1.53
CA ILE A 43 5.49 2.40 -0.58
C ILE A 43 4.41 3.44 -0.88
N THR A 44 4.80 4.67 -1.22
CA THR A 44 3.86 5.71 -1.66
C THR A 44 3.16 5.35 -2.95
N HIS A 45 3.88 4.74 -3.90
CA HIS A 45 3.29 4.27 -5.15
C HIS A 45 2.28 3.16 -4.90
N LEU A 46 2.61 2.16 -4.06
CA LEU A 46 1.70 1.09 -3.68
C LEU A 46 0.45 1.61 -2.97
N TYR A 47 0.61 2.58 -2.05
CA TYR A 47 -0.54 3.23 -1.41
C TYR A 47 -1.41 3.96 -2.44
N THR A 48 -0.81 4.72 -3.34
CA THR A 48 -1.54 5.44 -4.39
C THR A 48 -2.26 4.47 -5.33
N ALA A 49 -1.59 3.39 -5.74
CA ALA A 49 -2.15 2.32 -6.55
C ALA A 49 -3.35 1.64 -5.87
N SER A 50 -3.31 1.47 -4.54
CA SER A 50 -4.42 0.90 -3.78
C SER A 50 -5.74 1.68 -3.91
N GLN A 51 -5.65 2.97 -4.26
CA GLN A 51 -6.78 3.87 -4.43
C GLN A 51 -7.07 4.18 -5.92
N ALA A 52 -6.26 3.64 -6.84
CA ALA A 52 -6.30 3.99 -8.25
C ALA A 52 -7.25 3.11 -9.08
N THR A 53 -7.47 3.55 -10.31
CA THR A 53 -8.07 2.74 -11.38
C THR A 53 -7.04 2.46 -12.46
N ARG A 54 -7.18 1.32 -13.14
CA ARG A 54 -6.30 0.86 -14.21
C ARG A 54 -7.13 0.41 -15.42
N ALA A 55 -6.54 0.42 -16.60
CA ALA A 55 -7.17 -0.20 -17.76
C ALA A 55 -7.04 -1.74 -17.68
N ASN A 56 -8.12 -2.46 -17.96
CA ASN A 56 -8.09 -3.91 -18.12
C ASN A 56 -7.75 -4.30 -19.57
N ALA A 57 -7.70 -5.60 -19.86
CA ALA A 57 -7.37 -6.13 -21.19
C ALA A 57 -8.32 -5.65 -22.32
N LYS A 58 -9.49 -5.11 -21.97
CA LYS A 58 -10.46 -4.55 -22.91
C LYS A 58 -10.39 -3.02 -23.02
N GLY A 59 -9.36 -2.41 -22.42
CA GLY A 59 -9.19 -0.95 -22.36
C GLY A 59 -10.17 -0.24 -21.41
N GLN A 60 -10.95 -0.97 -20.62
CA GLN A 60 -11.91 -0.38 -19.69
C GLN A 60 -11.25 -0.07 -18.35
N ARG A 61 -11.59 1.08 -17.74
CA ARG A 61 -11.07 1.44 -16.42
C ARG A 61 -11.77 0.63 -15.33
N GLU A 62 -10.99 -0.09 -14.54
CA GLU A 62 -11.42 -0.82 -13.36
C GLU A 62 -10.62 -0.40 -12.13
N PRO A 63 -11.19 -0.44 -10.91
CA PRO A 63 -10.42 -0.26 -9.69
C PRO A 63 -9.30 -1.30 -9.56
N VAL A 64 -8.12 -0.87 -9.08
CA VAL A 64 -7.02 -1.79 -8.77
C VAL A 64 -7.45 -2.77 -7.66
N LEU A 65 -8.16 -2.26 -6.66
CA LEU A 65 -8.73 -3.01 -5.55
C LEU A 65 -10.25 -2.82 -5.48
N SER A 66 -10.96 -3.77 -4.88
CA SER A 66 -12.38 -3.57 -4.61
C SER A 66 -12.59 -2.36 -3.68
N PRO A 67 -13.76 -1.68 -3.74
CA PRO A 67 -14.02 -0.51 -2.90
C PRO A 67 -13.80 -0.76 -1.40
N ARG A 68 -14.18 -1.93 -0.89
CA ARG A 68 -13.99 -2.30 0.52
C ARG A 68 -12.52 -2.45 0.89
N GLN A 69 -11.71 -3.05 0.03
CA GLN A 69 -10.27 -3.21 0.25
C GLN A 69 -9.56 -1.84 0.23
N ALA A 70 -9.86 -1.00 -0.75
CA ALA A 70 -9.30 0.35 -0.86
C ALA A 70 -9.67 1.21 0.36
N GLN A 71 -10.94 1.19 0.77
CA GLN A 71 -11.45 1.87 1.96
C GLN A 71 -10.78 1.37 3.25
N ALA A 72 -10.65 0.05 3.42
CA ALA A 72 -9.98 -0.53 4.58
C ALA A 72 -8.51 -0.13 4.65
N ILE A 73 -7.77 -0.17 3.53
CA ILE A 73 -6.37 0.29 3.48
C ILE A 73 -6.27 1.76 3.89
N ARG A 74 -7.11 2.63 3.33
CA ARG A 74 -7.09 4.06 3.63
C ARG A 74 -7.44 4.33 5.10
N MET A 75 -8.60 3.88 5.57
CA MET A 75 -9.11 4.27 6.88
C MET A 75 -8.45 3.49 8.02
N PHE A 76 -8.30 2.17 7.88
CA PHE A 76 -7.80 1.32 8.97
C PHE A 76 -6.27 1.28 9.05
N LEU A 77 -5.56 1.30 7.92
CA LEU A 77 -4.09 1.30 7.93
C LEU A 77 -3.55 2.73 7.91
N PHE A 78 -3.85 3.52 6.87
CA PHE A 78 -3.20 4.82 6.68
C PHE A 78 -3.71 5.92 7.63
N GLU A 79 -5.03 6.02 7.84
CA GLU A 79 -5.63 6.96 8.80
C GLU A 79 -5.64 6.40 10.24
N ASN A 80 -5.18 5.16 10.42
CA ASN A 80 -5.06 4.45 11.71
C ASN A 80 -6.34 4.51 12.58
N MET A 81 -7.51 4.49 11.94
CA MET A 81 -8.79 4.51 12.64
C MET A 81 -9.09 3.18 13.34
N LEU A 82 -9.88 3.22 14.41
CA LEU A 82 -10.39 2.02 15.06
C LEU A 82 -11.29 1.23 14.12
N GLU A 83 -11.12 -0.09 14.09
CA GLU A 83 -11.82 -1.01 13.18
C GLU A 83 -13.35 -0.84 13.19
N LYS A 84 -13.95 -0.70 14.38
CA LYS A 84 -15.40 -0.45 14.53
C LYS A 84 -15.86 0.84 13.84
N ASP A 85 -15.06 1.90 13.91
CA ASP A 85 -15.41 3.20 13.33
C ASP A 85 -15.22 3.18 11.81
N VAL A 86 -14.23 2.42 11.33
CA VAL A 86 -14.08 2.14 9.90
C VAL A 86 -15.27 1.35 9.37
N ALA A 87 -15.68 0.29 10.06
CA ALA A 87 -16.85 -0.51 9.69
C ALA A 87 -18.12 0.36 9.60
N ARG A 88 -18.34 1.23 10.59
CA ARG A 88 -19.44 2.21 10.57
C ARG A 88 -19.35 3.16 9.36
N ARG A 89 -18.16 3.72 9.07
CA ARG A 89 -17.96 4.59 7.90
C ARG A 89 -18.11 3.87 6.56
N MET A 90 -17.80 2.58 6.50
CA MET A 90 -18.02 1.73 5.33
C MET A 90 -19.49 1.32 5.15
N GLY A 91 -20.38 1.66 6.09
CA GLY A 91 -21.79 1.30 6.04
C GLY A 91 -22.04 -0.19 6.26
N VAL A 92 -21.19 -0.87 7.03
CA VAL A 92 -21.31 -2.30 7.36
C VAL A 92 -21.43 -2.50 8.87
N SER A 93 -21.83 -3.69 9.33
CA SER A 93 -21.88 -4.03 10.77
C SER A 93 -20.52 -3.77 11.43
N GLU A 94 -20.52 -3.21 12.64
CA GLU A 94 -19.31 -2.91 13.43
C GLU A 94 -18.47 -4.15 13.76
N THR A 95 -19.06 -5.35 13.65
CA THR A 95 -18.39 -6.65 13.79
C THR A 95 -17.73 -7.15 12.50
N ASN A 96 -17.84 -6.41 11.38
CA ASN A 96 -17.17 -6.82 10.14
C ASN A 96 -15.65 -6.77 10.29
N PRO A 97 -14.93 -7.75 9.73
CA PRO A 97 -13.48 -7.83 9.83
C PRO A 97 -12.80 -6.91 8.81
N VAL A 98 -12.77 -5.61 9.07
CA VAL A 98 -12.09 -4.60 8.23
C VAL A 98 -10.62 -4.92 8.04
N ALA A 99 -9.94 -5.41 9.08
CA ALA A 99 -8.55 -5.83 9.02
C ALA A 99 -8.33 -6.94 7.97
N SER A 100 -9.32 -7.83 7.79
CA SER A 100 -9.27 -8.85 6.75
C SER A 100 -9.38 -8.24 5.35
N TYR A 101 -10.26 -7.26 5.14
CA TYR A 101 -10.36 -6.55 3.86
C TYR A 101 -9.06 -5.82 3.53
N ALA A 102 -8.44 -5.13 4.49
CA ALA A 102 -7.14 -4.50 4.31
C ALA A 102 -6.08 -5.55 3.92
N THR A 103 -6.00 -6.67 4.65
CA THR A 103 -5.04 -7.75 4.40
C THR A 103 -5.20 -8.35 3.00
N GLN A 104 -6.43 -8.64 2.57
CA GLN A 104 -6.70 -9.13 1.22
C GLN A 104 -6.33 -8.10 0.13
N GLY A 105 -6.55 -6.81 0.41
CA GLY A 105 -6.11 -5.73 -0.46
C GLY A 105 -4.59 -5.69 -0.62
N LEU A 106 -3.83 -5.82 0.49
CA LEU A 106 -2.37 -5.88 0.45
C LEU A 106 -1.85 -7.09 -0.33
N ILE A 107 -2.41 -8.29 -0.08
CA ILE A 107 -2.06 -9.51 -0.85
C ILE A 107 -2.25 -9.26 -2.35
N ARG A 108 -3.39 -8.65 -2.72
CA ARG A 108 -3.68 -8.35 -4.13
C ARG A 108 -2.68 -7.34 -4.71
N LEU A 109 -2.33 -6.28 -3.99
CA LEU A 109 -1.33 -5.31 -4.44
C LEU A 109 0.03 -5.94 -4.70
N LEU A 110 0.50 -6.79 -3.78
CA LEU A 110 1.77 -7.48 -3.93
C LEU A 110 1.77 -8.41 -5.13
N ALA A 111 0.72 -9.21 -5.30
CA ALA A 111 0.57 -10.06 -6.48
C ALA A 111 0.58 -9.26 -7.79
N LEU A 112 -0.02 -8.06 -7.80
CA LEU A 112 0.02 -7.17 -8.97
C LEU A 112 1.41 -6.59 -9.24
N ALA A 113 2.14 -6.21 -8.20
CA ALA A 113 3.51 -5.73 -8.33
C ALA A 113 4.46 -6.85 -8.82
N GLU A 114 4.33 -8.07 -8.29
CA GLU A 114 5.09 -9.25 -8.73
C GLU A 114 4.82 -9.59 -10.21
N GLN A 115 3.58 -9.39 -10.67
CA GLN A 115 3.19 -9.57 -12.07
C GLN A 115 3.62 -8.41 -12.98
N GLY A 116 4.31 -7.39 -12.46
CA GLY A 116 4.72 -6.20 -13.22
C GLY A 116 3.56 -5.28 -13.61
N GLN A 117 2.38 -5.46 -13.03
CA GLN A 117 1.19 -4.64 -13.31
C GLN A 117 1.15 -3.35 -12.48
N LEU A 118 2.07 -3.20 -11.52
CA LEU A 118 2.36 -1.95 -10.81
C LEU A 118 3.84 -1.64 -11.00
N ALA A 119 4.14 -0.50 -11.61
CA ALA A 119 5.52 -0.08 -11.82
C ALA A 119 6.10 0.44 -10.50
N LEU A 120 6.96 -0.35 -9.87
CA LEU A 120 7.78 0.09 -8.74
C LEU A 120 9.06 0.74 -9.25
N ALA A 121 9.65 1.64 -8.47
CA ALA A 121 10.96 2.19 -8.76
C ALA A 121 11.95 1.04 -8.97
N PRO A 122 12.90 1.21 -9.91
CA PRO A 122 13.93 0.22 -10.10
C PRO A 122 14.70 0.01 -8.78
N ALA A 123 14.92 -1.26 -8.41
CA ALA A 123 15.64 -1.61 -7.20
C ALA A 123 17.09 -1.11 -7.26
N GLY A 124 17.42 -0.11 -6.45
CA GLY A 124 18.79 0.35 -6.21
C GLY A 124 19.52 1.01 -7.40
N PRO A 125 20.72 1.58 -7.16
CA PRO A 125 21.42 2.47 -8.09
C PRO A 125 21.90 1.84 -9.40
N ALA A 126 21.81 0.51 -9.56
CA ALA A 126 22.24 -0.18 -10.79
C ALA A 126 21.35 0.10 -12.01
N ALA A 127 20.13 0.60 -11.81
CA ALA A 127 19.18 0.86 -12.89
C ALA A 127 18.99 2.36 -13.21
N ARG A 128 19.87 3.23 -12.69
CA ARG A 128 19.93 4.66 -13.05
C ARG A 128 20.96 4.98 -14.14
N ALA A 129 21.60 3.97 -14.74
CA ALA A 129 22.67 4.12 -15.74
C ALA A 129 22.36 3.41 -17.07
N ALA A 130 21.14 3.57 -17.58
CA ALA A 130 20.76 3.18 -18.95
C ALA A 130 20.07 4.35 -19.65
#